data_AF-R7TV86-F1
#
_entry.id   AF-R7TV86-F1
#
_cell.length_a   1.000
_cell.length_b   1.000
_cell.length_c   1.000
_cell.angle_alpha   90.00
_cell.angle_beta   90.00
_cell.angle_gamma   90.00
#
_symmetry.space_group_name_H-M   'P 1'
#
loop_
_entity.id
_entity.type
_entity.pdbx_description
1 polymer ?
#
loop_
_entity_poly.entity_id
_entity_poly.type
_entity_poly.pdbx_seq_one_letter_code
_entity_poly.pdbx_strand_id
1 'polypeptide(L)'
;MIVVGFNSGKYDLNIIKRVLFSTFEELDEEVNYVVKRNNNYACLTTTHFKFVDVFNYLAPGCSYAKYLKAFGSLNKPSISDSEHEYCKEVWRNMNMPEFKNFLVWYNNMDMQPFLKAIEKQMEFYTERRLDMFKGAISVPGLTVKFVFSTILETTYFSLFTAKDADLHTLSSKQLCCVNSKNSIVRLCTSLVTTNYSQSALGNNLRCVAETLRTTPTDLAKRIHEREQYLKSCNVRIVSIWEYEWDKTKRSSAKIKEFIHQISLKRPTAGFRRMTVSSIVDLIQNEPLFDFVQCDISVPDQLKHHFSEMCPKFKNTEMKFEDISSFMQEFVETNYLSKAPRQSLIGSFHGKGILQATPLLKWYLDHGLHVSDIQLVIEYEPDACFSNFGEQVSNARREGNINPDHEIISNASKLLENASFGRTITDKSVSRRKILWS
;
A
#
# COMPACT_ATOMS: atom_id res chain seq x y z
N MET A 1 -0.34 18.96 -23.36
CA MET A 1 1.13 18.93 -23.25
C MET A 1 1.54 18.33 -21.91
N ILE A 2 2.45 17.36 -21.90
CA ILE A 2 3.07 16.84 -20.66
C ILE A 2 4.49 17.39 -20.59
N VAL A 3 4.82 18.09 -19.50
CA VAL A 3 6.16 18.58 -19.21
C VAL A 3 6.77 17.71 -18.12
N VAL A 4 7.97 17.22 -18.39
CA VAL A 4 8.69 16.29 -17.53
C VAL A 4 10.04 16.89 -17.16
N GLY A 5 10.37 16.85 -15.86
CA GLY A 5 11.65 17.32 -15.34
C GLY A 5 12.24 16.36 -14.31
N PHE A 6 13.50 16.59 -13.93
CA PHE A 6 14.20 15.82 -12.90
C PHE A 6 14.34 16.66 -11.63
N ASN A 7 13.58 16.33 -10.59
CA ASN A 7 13.52 17.10 -9.33
C ASN A 7 13.03 18.55 -9.52
N SER A 8 12.38 18.81 -10.65
CA SER A 8 11.89 20.11 -11.06
C SER A 8 10.72 20.60 -10.22
N GLY A 9 9.97 19.72 -9.56
CA GLY A 9 8.93 20.11 -8.62
C GLY A 9 9.47 20.88 -7.41
N LYS A 10 10.72 20.60 -7.01
CA LYS A 10 11.40 21.24 -5.89
C LYS A 10 12.15 22.50 -6.32
N TYR A 11 12.78 22.50 -7.50
CA TYR A 11 13.62 23.60 -7.97
C TYR A 11 12.91 24.46 -9.00
N ASP A 12 12.77 23.96 -10.24
CA ASP A 12 12.31 24.74 -11.39
C ASP A 12 10.92 25.34 -11.18
N LEU A 13 9.93 24.52 -10.78
CA LEU A 13 8.55 24.96 -10.62
C LEU A 13 8.44 26.04 -9.54
N ASN A 14 9.29 26.03 -8.52
CA ASN A 14 9.28 27.08 -7.51
C ASN A 14 9.75 28.43 -8.03
N ILE A 15 10.62 28.43 -9.03
CA ILE A 15 11.11 29.64 -9.69
C ILE A 15 10.06 30.13 -10.68
N ILE A 16 9.54 29.24 -11.53
CA ILE A 16 8.65 29.64 -12.64
C ILE A 16 7.17 29.79 -12.25
N LYS A 17 6.73 29.25 -11.10
CA LYS A 17 5.30 29.23 -10.73
C LYS A 17 4.61 30.59 -10.83
N ARG A 18 5.28 31.69 -10.49
CA ARG A 18 4.67 33.02 -10.54
C ARG A 18 4.27 33.37 -11.97
N VAL A 19 5.20 33.19 -12.90
CA VAL A 19 4.97 33.44 -14.33
C VAL A 19 3.97 32.42 -14.87
N LEU A 20 4.12 31.14 -14.51
CA LEU A 20 3.27 30.05 -14.98
C LEU A 20 1.80 30.27 -14.60
N PHE A 21 1.50 30.64 -13.36
CA PHE A 21 0.13 30.91 -12.93
C PHE A 21 -0.44 32.18 -13.56
N SER A 22 0.37 33.23 -13.74
CA SER A 22 -0.07 34.42 -14.50
C SER A 22 -0.42 34.07 -15.94
N THR A 23 0.37 33.21 -16.60
CA THR A 23 0.05 32.74 -17.95
C THR A 23 -1.20 31.87 -17.99
N PHE A 24 -1.46 31.04 -16.98
CA PHE A 24 -2.71 30.29 -16.90
C PHE A 24 -3.94 31.21 -16.75
N GLU A 25 -3.83 32.28 -15.95
CA GLU A 25 -4.89 33.29 -15.84
C GLU A 25 -5.13 34.03 -17.16
N GLU A 26 -4.07 34.41 -17.87
CA GLU A 26 -4.16 35.06 -19.19
C GLU A 26 -4.79 34.16 -20.27
N LEU A 27 -4.60 32.84 -20.15
CA LEU A 27 -5.13 31.84 -21.08
C LEU A 27 -6.49 31.26 -20.66
N ASP A 28 -7.10 31.77 -19.59
CA ASP A 28 -8.34 31.24 -18.99
C ASP A 28 -8.26 29.73 -18.69
N GLU A 29 -7.08 29.28 -18.24
CA GLU A 29 -6.79 27.87 -18.00
C GLU A 29 -6.82 27.54 -16.50
N GLU A 30 -7.87 26.84 -16.07
CA GLU A 30 -8.03 26.47 -14.67
C GLU A 30 -7.13 25.29 -14.24
N VAL A 31 -6.66 25.37 -12.99
CA VAL A 31 -5.83 24.34 -12.37
C VAL A 31 -6.70 23.27 -11.73
N ASN A 32 -6.88 22.18 -12.46
CA ASN A 32 -7.72 21.05 -12.05
C ASN A 32 -7.13 20.24 -10.89
N TYR A 33 -5.80 20.12 -10.81
CA TYR A 33 -5.15 19.22 -9.85
C TYR A 33 -3.74 19.67 -9.46
N VAL A 34 -3.47 19.71 -8.14
CA VAL A 34 -2.14 20.02 -7.59
C VAL A 34 -1.79 19.05 -6.47
N VAL A 35 -0.57 18.53 -6.51
CA VAL A 35 0.00 17.77 -5.39
C VAL A 35 1.28 18.44 -4.93
N LYS A 36 1.24 18.96 -3.70
CA LYS A 36 2.38 19.63 -3.06
C LYS A 36 2.73 18.92 -1.76
N ARG A 37 4.03 18.71 -1.53
CA ARG A 37 4.60 18.18 -0.28
C ARG A 37 5.64 19.18 0.21
N ASN A 38 5.32 19.93 1.25
CA ASN A 38 6.13 21.06 1.71
C ASN A 38 6.41 22.03 0.54
N ASN A 39 7.66 22.28 0.20
CA ASN A 39 8.04 23.13 -0.95
C ASN A 39 8.13 22.38 -2.28
N ASN A 40 7.85 21.08 -2.35
CA ASN A 40 7.94 20.31 -3.58
C ASN A 40 6.57 20.15 -4.26
N TYR A 41 6.43 20.63 -5.49
CA TYR A 41 5.27 20.39 -6.35
C TYR A 41 5.44 19.07 -7.12
N ALA A 42 4.88 17.99 -6.59
CA ALA A 42 4.99 16.67 -7.19
C ALA A 42 4.20 16.52 -8.50
N CYS A 43 3.07 17.24 -8.64
CA CYS A 43 2.25 17.25 -9.85
C CYS A 43 1.44 18.54 -9.93
N LEU A 44 1.26 19.07 -11.14
CA LEU A 44 0.38 20.18 -11.47
C LEU A 44 -0.34 19.83 -12.77
N THR A 45 -1.66 19.95 -12.82
CA THR A 45 -2.46 19.59 -13.99
C THR A 45 -3.58 20.59 -14.21
N THR A 46 -3.73 21.01 -15.45
CA THR A 46 -4.84 21.79 -15.99
C THR A 46 -5.55 20.96 -17.08
N THR A 47 -6.42 21.57 -17.87
CA THR A 47 -7.10 20.89 -18.98
C THR A 47 -6.10 20.50 -20.09
N HIS A 48 -5.14 21.36 -20.42
CA HIS A 48 -4.22 21.12 -21.53
C HIS A 48 -2.76 20.95 -21.11
N PHE A 49 -2.42 21.19 -19.84
CA PHE A 49 -1.07 21.11 -19.32
C PHE A 49 -0.96 20.12 -18.17
N LYS A 50 0.10 19.31 -18.17
CA LYS A 50 0.44 18.42 -17.05
C LYS A 50 1.94 18.46 -16.79
N PHE A 51 2.31 18.88 -15.60
CA PHE A 51 3.68 18.81 -15.11
C PHE A 51 3.85 17.60 -14.21
N VAL A 52 4.85 16.77 -14.53
CA VAL A 52 5.19 15.57 -13.76
C VAL A 52 6.70 15.52 -13.55
N ASP A 53 7.10 15.09 -12.35
CA ASP A 53 8.52 14.96 -12.00
C ASP A 53 8.96 13.49 -12.03
N VAL A 54 10.04 13.17 -12.77
CA VAL A 54 10.64 11.83 -12.85
C VAL A 54 11.10 11.36 -11.47
N PHE A 55 11.49 12.28 -10.59
CA PHE A 55 11.95 11.97 -9.24
C PHE A 55 10.89 11.22 -8.41
N ASN A 56 9.60 11.39 -8.71
CA ASN A 56 8.51 10.64 -8.07
C ASN A 56 8.48 9.15 -8.46
N TYR A 57 9.27 8.76 -9.45
CA TYR A 57 9.37 7.39 -9.96
C TYR A 57 10.69 6.72 -9.59
N LEU A 58 11.54 7.40 -8.81
CA LEU A 58 12.86 6.91 -8.42
C LEU A 58 12.89 6.58 -6.94
N ALA A 59 13.82 5.69 -6.58
CA ALA A 59 14.11 5.41 -5.19
C ALA A 59 14.69 6.66 -4.49
N PRO A 60 14.42 6.86 -3.19
CA PRO A 60 15.03 7.95 -2.43
C PRO A 60 16.56 7.92 -2.52
N GLY A 61 17.18 9.09 -2.71
CA GLY A 61 18.64 9.22 -2.82
C GLY A 61 19.23 8.94 -4.21
N CYS A 62 18.39 8.74 -5.23
CA CYS A 62 18.84 8.70 -6.62
C CYS A 62 19.23 10.12 -7.09
N SER A 63 20.50 10.31 -7.45
CA SER A 63 20.98 11.57 -8.06
C SER A 63 20.79 11.55 -9.57
N TYR A 64 20.85 12.72 -10.21
CA TYR A 64 20.77 12.82 -11.66
C TYR A 64 21.86 12.01 -12.37
N ALA A 65 23.11 12.08 -11.88
CA ALA A 65 24.21 11.28 -12.42
C ALA A 65 23.97 9.77 -12.29
N LYS A 66 23.43 9.31 -11.15
CA LYS A 66 23.04 7.89 -10.99
C LYS A 66 21.93 7.51 -11.97
N TYR A 67 20.94 8.39 -12.12
CA TYR A 67 19.83 8.21 -13.06
C TYR A 67 20.34 8.04 -14.50
N LEU A 68 21.16 8.97 -14.99
CA LEU A 68 21.72 8.89 -16.34
C LEU A 68 22.61 7.66 -16.53
N LYS A 69 23.50 7.37 -15.57
CA LYS A 69 24.41 6.23 -15.64
C LYS A 69 23.67 4.92 -15.88
N ALA A 70 22.58 4.67 -15.14
CA ALA A 70 21.91 3.38 -15.26
C ALA A 70 21.04 3.25 -16.51
N PHE A 71 20.81 4.32 -17.26
CA PHE A 71 20.18 4.22 -18.58
C PHE A 71 21.20 4.33 -19.73
N GLY A 72 22.48 4.13 -19.44
CA GLY A 72 23.56 4.15 -20.44
C GLY A 72 23.88 5.55 -20.97
N SER A 73 23.45 6.59 -20.26
CA SER A 73 23.77 7.98 -20.56
C SER A 73 24.94 8.42 -19.69
N LEU A 74 26.08 8.71 -20.34
CA LEU A 74 27.24 9.28 -19.65
C LEU A 74 26.89 10.70 -19.20
N ASN A 75 26.96 10.97 -17.90
CA ASN A 75 27.24 12.33 -17.46
C ASN A 75 28.08 12.33 -16.18
N LYS A 76 29.04 13.26 -16.13
CA LYS A 76 29.92 13.51 -15.00
C LYS A 76 29.27 14.54 -14.08
N PRO A 77 29.47 14.45 -12.75
CA PRO A 77 28.76 15.26 -11.76
C PRO A 77 29.16 16.75 -11.72
N SER A 78 30.17 17.17 -12.48
CA SER A 78 30.71 18.54 -12.47
C SER A 78 31.48 18.82 -13.76
N ILE A 79 31.36 20.05 -14.29
CA ILE A 79 32.24 20.56 -15.35
C ILE A 79 33.67 20.55 -14.81
N SER A 80 34.51 19.69 -15.37
CA SER A 80 35.95 19.69 -15.13
C SER A 80 36.63 20.88 -15.83
N ASP A 81 37.85 21.22 -15.41
CA ASP A 81 38.61 22.33 -16.02
C ASP A 81 38.77 22.16 -17.55
N SER A 82 38.90 20.91 -18.02
CA SER A 82 38.95 20.60 -19.45
C SER A 82 37.62 20.79 -20.17
N GLU A 83 36.49 20.46 -19.53
CA GLU A 83 35.15 20.69 -20.08
C GLU A 83 34.78 22.18 -20.07
N HIS A 84 35.28 22.93 -19.09
CA HIS A 84 35.14 24.38 -19.06
C HIS A 84 35.86 25.02 -20.24
N GLU A 85 37.08 24.59 -20.56
CA GLU A 85 37.76 25.09 -21.75
C GLU A 85 37.08 24.66 -23.05
N TYR A 86 36.58 23.42 -23.13
CA TYR A 86 35.75 23.00 -24.27
C TYR A 86 34.52 23.90 -24.45
N CYS A 87 33.84 24.29 -23.36
CA CYS A 87 32.71 25.22 -23.44
C CYS A 87 33.13 26.60 -23.99
N LYS A 88 34.31 27.11 -23.61
CA LYS A 88 34.84 28.36 -24.17
C LYS A 88 35.20 28.23 -25.65
N GLU A 89 35.70 27.08 -26.07
CA GLU A 89 35.96 26.79 -27.48
C GLU A 89 34.65 26.73 -28.28
N VAL A 90 33.64 26.02 -27.79
CA VAL A 90 32.32 25.94 -28.44
C VAL A 90 31.69 27.33 -28.56
N TRP A 91 31.77 28.16 -27.51
CA TRP A 91 31.29 29.55 -27.55
C TRP A 91 31.91 30.32 -28.71
N ARG A 92 33.24 30.25 -28.85
CA ARG A 92 34.00 30.96 -29.90
C ARG A 92 33.68 30.38 -31.29
N ASN A 93 33.63 29.06 -31.41
CA ASN A 93 33.44 28.36 -32.68
C ASN A 93 32.01 28.48 -33.22
N MET A 94 31.00 28.48 -32.33
CA MET A 94 29.60 28.68 -32.71
C MET A 94 29.22 30.16 -32.84
N ASN A 95 30.17 31.08 -32.60
CA ASN A 95 30.00 32.53 -32.69
C ASN A 95 28.74 33.02 -31.94
N MET A 96 28.56 32.56 -30.70
CA MET A 96 27.37 32.87 -29.91
C MET A 96 27.40 34.34 -29.44
N PRO A 97 26.41 35.17 -29.81
CA PRO A 97 26.46 36.60 -29.52
C PRO A 97 26.09 36.96 -28.06
N GLU A 98 25.39 36.08 -27.36
CA GLU A 98 24.87 36.32 -26.00
C GLU A 98 24.93 35.07 -25.15
N PHE A 99 25.02 35.26 -23.82
CA PHE A 99 25.11 34.15 -22.86
C PHE A 99 23.88 33.25 -22.86
N LYS A 100 22.72 33.81 -23.18
CA LYS A 100 21.48 33.05 -23.37
C LYS A 100 21.62 31.95 -24.43
N ASN A 101 22.31 32.22 -25.54
CA ASN A 101 22.45 31.25 -26.63
C ASN A 101 23.30 30.05 -26.20
N PHE A 102 24.35 30.31 -25.40
CA PHE A 102 25.14 29.27 -24.77
C PHE A 102 24.34 28.45 -23.76
N LEU A 103 23.53 29.09 -22.91
CA LEU A 103 22.68 28.38 -21.95
C LEU A 103 21.67 27.47 -22.66
N VAL A 104 21.10 27.90 -23.79
CA VAL A 104 20.22 27.06 -24.61
C VAL A 104 20.99 25.85 -25.14
N TRP A 105 22.19 26.04 -25.68
CA TRP A 105 23.03 24.94 -26.16
C TRP A 105 23.41 23.97 -25.03
N TYR A 106 23.87 24.50 -23.89
CA TYR A 106 24.27 23.70 -22.72
C TYR A 106 23.10 22.88 -22.18
N ASN A 107 21.94 23.50 -21.99
CA ASN A 107 20.74 22.80 -21.53
C ASN A 107 20.30 21.72 -22.53
N ASN A 108 20.37 22.00 -23.84
CA ASN A 108 20.05 21.00 -24.85
C ASN A 108 21.00 19.80 -24.80
N MET A 109 22.30 20.01 -24.52
CA MET A 109 23.27 18.93 -24.32
C MET A 109 22.92 18.07 -23.11
N ASP A 110 22.47 18.67 -22.00
CA ASP A 110 22.04 17.93 -20.80
C ASP A 110 20.68 17.22 -21.00
N MET A 111 19.81 17.74 -21.86
CA MET A 111 18.49 17.13 -22.14
C MET A 111 18.56 15.87 -23.01
N GLN A 112 19.55 15.76 -23.92
CA GLN A 112 19.72 14.57 -24.77
C GLN A 112 19.89 13.25 -23.97
N PRO A 113 20.82 13.15 -22.99
CA PRO A 113 20.97 11.95 -22.18
C PRO A 113 19.74 11.71 -21.29
N PHE A 114 19.06 12.78 -20.86
CA PHE A 114 17.84 12.69 -20.07
C PHE A 114 16.67 12.06 -20.84
N LEU A 115 16.45 12.47 -22.10
CA LEU A 115 15.40 11.92 -22.94
C LEU A 115 15.62 10.42 -23.18
N LYS A 116 16.85 10.00 -23.50
CA LYS A 116 17.20 8.57 -23.64
C LYS A 116 16.94 7.77 -22.36
N ALA A 117 17.21 8.39 -21.20
CA ALA A 117 16.95 7.76 -19.91
C ALA A 117 15.46 7.59 -19.62
N ILE A 118 14.65 8.62 -19.94
CA ILE A 118 13.19 8.55 -19.82
C ILE A 118 12.62 7.48 -20.76
N GLU A 119 13.07 7.42 -22.02
CA GLU A 119 12.57 6.44 -23.00
C GLU A 119 12.76 5.01 -22.49
N LYS A 120 13.97 4.66 -22.04
CA LYS A 120 14.24 3.35 -21.44
C LYS A 120 13.43 3.08 -20.16
N GLN A 121 13.23 4.10 -19.33
CA GLN A 121 12.37 3.97 -18.16
C GLN A 121 10.90 3.74 -18.55
N MET A 122 10.43 4.38 -19.61
CA MET A 122 9.08 4.20 -20.14
C MET A 122 8.90 2.81 -20.75
N GLU A 123 9.91 2.26 -21.43
CA GLU A 123 9.91 0.89 -21.96
C GLU A 123 9.62 -0.12 -20.83
N PHE A 124 10.32 -0.01 -19.70
CA PHE A 124 10.12 -0.88 -18.53
C PHE A 124 8.66 -0.91 -18.03
N TYR A 125 7.99 0.25 -18.00
CA TYR A 125 6.57 0.31 -17.62
C TYR A 125 5.64 -0.14 -18.75
N THR A 126 5.99 0.15 -20.01
CA THR A 126 5.20 -0.21 -21.19
C THR A 126 5.13 -1.72 -21.39
N GLU A 127 6.24 -2.44 -21.18
CA GLU A 127 6.28 -3.92 -21.16
C GLU A 127 5.28 -4.52 -20.17
N ARG A 128 5.00 -3.79 -19.08
CA ARG A 128 4.05 -4.18 -18.02
C ARG A 128 2.64 -3.64 -18.25
N ARG A 129 2.37 -3.11 -19.46
CA ARG A 129 1.10 -2.48 -19.87
C ARG A 129 0.73 -1.26 -19.02
N LEU A 130 1.73 -0.49 -18.59
CA LEU A 130 1.54 0.72 -17.78
C LEU A 130 2.10 1.94 -18.52
N ASP A 131 1.28 2.99 -18.62
CA ASP A 131 1.79 4.32 -19.01
C ASP A 131 2.30 5.03 -17.75
N MET A 132 3.60 5.32 -17.73
CA MET A 132 4.29 5.93 -16.59
C MET A 132 3.68 7.29 -16.20
N PHE A 133 3.44 8.17 -17.18
CA PHE A 133 3.04 9.56 -16.92
C PHE A 133 1.52 9.78 -16.96
N LYS A 134 0.76 8.93 -17.66
CA LYS A 134 -0.71 8.99 -17.67
C LYS A 134 -1.33 8.10 -16.59
N GLY A 135 -0.69 6.97 -16.27
CA GLY A 135 -1.25 5.97 -15.36
C GLY A 135 -1.37 6.45 -13.92
N ALA A 136 -0.36 7.17 -13.41
CA ALA A 136 -0.34 7.82 -12.10
C ALA A 136 0.70 8.95 -12.06
N ILE A 137 0.91 9.56 -10.89
CA ILE A 137 1.89 10.65 -10.65
C ILE A 137 3.16 10.17 -9.94
N SER A 138 3.23 8.89 -9.56
CA SER A 138 4.32 8.30 -8.79
C SER A 138 4.28 6.77 -8.87
N VAL A 139 5.41 6.10 -8.55
CA VAL A 139 5.49 4.62 -8.51
C VAL A 139 4.38 4.00 -7.66
N PRO A 140 4.08 4.47 -6.43
CA PRO A 140 2.99 3.88 -5.64
C PRO A 140 1.61 3.94 -6.28
N GLY A 141 1.36 4.95 -7.12
CA GLY A 141 0.10 5.04 -7.85
C GLY A 141 0.02 4.03 -9.00
N LEU A 142 1.13 3.79 -9.69
CA LEU A 142 1.22 2.77 -10.75
C LEU A 142 1.15 1.35 -10.18
N THR A 143 1.68 1.16 -8.97
CA THR A 143 1.86 -0.15 -8.35
C THR A 143 0.55 -0.92 -8.22
N VAL A 144 -0.56 -0.27 -7.85
CA VAL A 144 -1.84 -0.97 -7.68
C VAL A 144 -2.31 -1.53 -9.01
N LYS A 145 -2.28 -0.72 -10.08
CA LYS A 145 -2.65 -1.17 -11.42
C LYS A 145 -1.78 -2.35 -11.85
N PHE A 146 -0.49 -2.29 -11.55
CA PHE A 146 0.45 -3.36 -11.88
C PHE A 146 0.17 -4.66 -11.11
N VAL A 147 -0.01 -4.57 -9.79
CA VAL A 147 -0.31 -5.74 -8.96
C VAL A 147 -1.58 -6.41 -9.46
N PHE A 148 -2.65 -5.65 -9.67
CA PHE A 148 -3.92 -6.19 -10.15
C PHE A 148 -3.88 -6.70 -11.59
N SER A 149 -2.98 -6.21 -12.46
CA SER A 149 -2.84 -6.74 -13.82
C SER A 149 -2.09 -8.08 -13.88
N THR A 150 -1.38 -8.48 -12.82
CA THR A 150 -0.66 -9.76 -12.74
C THR A 150 -1.48 -10.91 -12.14
N ILE A 151 -2.67 -10.60 -11.65
CA ILE A 151 -3.56 -11.56 -11.01
C ILE A 151 -4.29 -12.37 -12.07
N LEU A 152 -4.49 -13.66 -11.80
CA LEU A 152 -5.25 -14.56 -12.67
C LEU A 152 -6.72 -14.12 -12.74
N GLU A 153 -7.34 -14.23 -13.91
CA GLU A 153 -8.76 -13.89 -14.12
C GLU A 153 -9.72 -14.74 -13.27
N THR A 154 -9.24 -15.87 -12.76
CA THR A 154 -9.98 -16.79 -11.88
C THR A 154 -9.96 -16.39 -10.41
N THR A 155 -9.21 -15.35 -10.04
CA THR A 155 -9.04 -14.87 -8.67
C THR A 155 -10.03 -13.74 -8.37
N TYR A 156 -10.80 -13.85 -7.27
CA TYR A 156 -11.90 -12.93 -6.99
C TYR A 156 -11.73 -12.18 -5.66
N PHE A 157 -11.60 -10.85 -5.70
CA PHE A 157 -11.53 -10.07 -4.46
C PHE A 157 -12.92 -9.70 -3.94
N SER A 158 -13.18 -9.95 -2.66
CA SER A 158 -14.33 -9.44 -1.93
C SER A 158 -13.91 -8.20 -1.14
N LEU A 159 -14.62 -7.09 -1.34
CA LEU A 159 -14.40 -5.88 -0.56
C LEU A 159 -15.24 -5.89 0.70
N PHE A 160 -14.71 -5.31 1.79
CA PHE A 160 -15.50 -5.05 2.99
C PHE A 160 -16.74 -4.23 2.62
N THR A 161 -17.91 -4.72 3.04
CA THR A 161 -19.15 -3.99 2.86
C THR A 161 -19.37 -3.03 4.02
N ALA A 162 -20.40 -2.17 3.93
CA ALA A 162 -20.79 -1.33 5.07
C ALA A 162 -21.18 -2.15 6.31
N LYS A 163 -21.59 -3.41 6.14
CA LYS A 163 -21.89 -4.34 7.24
C LYS A 163 -20.63 -4.81 7.98
N ASP A 164 -19.47 -4.77 7.30
CA ASP A 164 -18.19 -5.31 7.77
C ASP A 164 -17.19 -4.17 8.13
N ALA A 165 -17.71 -2.96 8.35
CA ALA A 165 -16.89 -1.77 8.60
C ALA A 165 -16.11 -1.86 9.92
N ASP A 166 -16.64 -2.58 10.90
CA ASP A 166 -16.01 -2.92 12.16
C ASP A 166 -14.76 -3.77 11.95
N LEU A 167 -14.81 -4.77 11.08
CA LEU A 167 -13.68 -5.64 10.74
C LEU A 167 -12.60 -4.89 9.97
N HIS A 168 -12.99 -4.03 9.03
CA HIS A 168 -12.06 -3.13 8.37
C HIS A 168 -11.34 -2.23 9.38
N THR A 169 -12.09 -1.70 10.36
CA THR A 169 -11.53 -0.84 11.41
C THR A 169 -10.62 -1.61 12.36
N LEU A 170 -11.01 -2.81 12.78
CA LEU A 170 -10.22 -3.69 13.63
C LEU A 170 -8.89 -4.06 12.97
N SER A 171 -8.97 -4.53 11.72
CA SER A 171 -7.80 -4.86 10.90
C SER A 171 -6.89 -3.64 10.76
N SER A 172 -7.42 -2.50 10.34
CA SER A 172 -6.64 -1.28 10.09
C SER A 172 -5.95 -0.73 11.35
N LYS A 173 -6.58 -0.85 12.53
CA LYS A 173 -6.02 -0.33 13.79
C LYS A 173 -5.03 -1.26 14.46
N GLN A 174 -5.17 -2.57 14.29
CA GLN A 174 -4.38 -3.57 15.01
C GLN A 174 -3.26 -4.20 14.17
N LEU A 175 -3.24 -3.99 12.85
CA LEU A 175 -2.11 -4.28 11.98
C LEU A 175 -0.89 -3.39 12.33
N CYS A 176 -0.11 -3.83 13.30
CA CYS A 176 1.18 -3.22 13.59
C CYS A 176 2.18 -3.61 12.49
N CYS A 177 2.77 -2.61 11.83
CA CYS A 177 3.71 -2.77 10.71
C CYS A 177 5.05 -3.44 11.09
N VAL A 178 5.29 -3.71 12.38
CA VAL A 178 6.64 -3.96 12.91
C VAL A 178 7.14 -5.39 12.66
N ASN A 179 6.26 -6.41 12.66
CA ASN A 179 6.73 -7.81 12.72
C ASN A 179 6.33 -8.75 11.59
N SER A 180 5.84 -8.26 10.45
CA SER A 180 5.69 -9.17 9.30
C SER A 180 5.42 -8.49 7.96
N LYS A 181 6.46 -8.40 7.12
CA LYS A 181 6.27 -8.29 5.67
C LYS A 181 5.39 -9.44 5.13
N ASN A 182 5.40 -10.60 5.80
CA ASN A 182 4.60 -11.76 5.43
C ASN A 182 3.10 -11.66 5.81
N SER A 183 2.69 -11.01 6.90
CA SER A 183 1.27 -11.04 7.33
C SER A 183 0.40 -10.02 6.61
N ILE A 184 1.00 -8.99 6.02
CA ILE A 184 0.27 -7.95 5.29
C ILE A 184 0.07 -8.33 3.82
N VAL A 185 1.05 -8.99 3.17
CA VAL A 185 0.79 -9.69 1.89
C VAL A 185 -0.35 -10.70 2.10
N ARG A 186 -0.37 -11.36 3.27
CA ARG A 186 -1.41 -12.31 3.68
C ARG A 186 -2.80 -11.69 3.86
N LEU A 187 -2.90 -10.47 4.40
CA LEU A 187 -4.18 -9.75 4.54
C LEU A 187 -4.73 -9.24 3.20
N CYS A 188 -3.87 -9.06 2.20
CA CYS A 188 -4.29 -8.75 0.82
C CYS A 188 -4.82 -10.00 0.12
N THR A 189 -4.20 -11.15 0.36
CA THR A 189 -4.72 -12.46 -0.07
C THR A 189 -5.97 -12.86 0.73
N SER A 190 -6.15 -12.48 1.99
CA SER A 190 -7.38 -12.81 2.73
C SER A 190 -8.65 -12.10 2.24
N LEU A 191 -8.51 -11.19 1.27
CA LEU A 191 -9.60 -10.60 0.51
C LEU A 191 -10.01 -11.44 -0.72
N VAL A 192 -9.37 -12.58 -1.02
CA VAL A 192 -9.42 -13.26 -2.34
C VAL A 192 -10.46 -14.38 -2.48
N THR A 193 -11.22 -14.76 -1.45
CA THR A 193 -12.25 -15.80 -1.63
C THR A 193 -13.41 -15.64 -0.67
N THR A 194 -14.61 -15.69 -1.22
CA THR A 194 -15.89 -15.68 -0.53
C THR A 194 -16.01 -16.93 0.35
N ASN A 195 -16.13 -16.78 1.68
CA ASN A 195 -17.38 -16.48 2.38
C ASN A 195 -16.98 -16.10 3.81
N TYR A 196 -17.55 -15.08 4.40
CA TYR A 196 -17.22 -14.71 5.78
C TYR A 196 -18.21 -15.40 6.73
N SER A 197 -17.74 -15.99 7.82
CA SER A 197 -18.60 -16.42 8.93
C SER A 197 -17.96 -16.03 10.26
N GLN A 198 -18.56 -15.07 10.96
CA GLN A 198 -18.26 -14.83 12.37
C GLN A 198 -18.75 -16.02 13.20
N SER A 199 -17.84 -16.81 13.74
CA SER A 199 -18.13 -17.59 14.95
C SER A 199 -17.90 -16.69 16.16
N ALA A 200 -18.87 -15.82 16.46
CA ALA A 200 -18.81 -14.96 17.64
C ALA A 200 -18.95 -15.82 18.90
N LEU A 201 -17.82 -16.07 19.56
CA LEU A 201 -17.75 -16.71 20.88
C LEU A 201 -17.88 -15.64 21.96
N GLY A 202 -19.09 -15.11 22.15
CA GLY A 202 -19.38 -14.21 23.27
C GLY A 202 -20.40 -13.14 22.96
N ASN A 203 -21.44 -13.07 23.80
CA ASN A 203 -22.46 -12.04 23.76
C ASN A 203 -21.83 -10.66 24.04
N ASN A 204 -22.07 -9.69 23.14
CA ASN A 204 -22.08 -8.21 23.35
C ASN A 204 -21.33 -7.35 22.32
N LEU A 205 -21.08 -7.81 21.10
CA LEU A 205 -20.87 -6.89 19.98
C LEU A 205 -22.17 -6.77 19.17
N ARG A 206 -23.13 -6.01 19.72
CA ARG A 206 -24.18 -5.43 18.86
C ARG A 206 -23.48 -4.43 17.96
N CYS A 207 -23.45 -4.70 16.67
CA CYS A 207 -23.09 -3.75 15.64
C CYS A 207 -23.91 -2.48 15.83
N VAL A 208 -23.31 -1.44 16.41
CA VAL A 208 -23.80 -0.07 16.33
C VAL A 208 -23.15 0.54 15.10
N ALA A 209 -23.41 -0.06 13.94
CA ALA A 209 -23.37 0.72 12.71
C ALA A 209 -24.69 1.48 12.69
N GLU A 210 -24.66 2.79 12.93
CA GLU A 210 -25.69 3.69 12.43
C GLU A 210 -25.83 3.40 10.95
N THR A 211 -26.78 2.52 10.64
CA THR A 211 -27.06 2.10 9.28
C THR A 211 -27.71 3.31 8.67
N LEU A 212 -26.94 4.11 7.91
CA LEU A 212 -27.50 4.99 6.90
C LEU A 212 -28.39 4.07 6.04
N ARG A 213 -29.69 4.05 6.35
CA ARG A 213 -30.68 3.26 5.63
C ARG A 213 -30.65 3.79 4.21
N THR A 214 -29.97 3.07 3.33
CA THR A 214 -30.02 3.33 1.90
C THR A 214 -31.48 3.18 1.51
N THR A 215 -32.05 4.20 0.87
CA THR A 215 -33.45 4.13 0.49
C THR A 215 -33.64 2.95 -0.48
N PRO A 216 -34.78 2.24 -0.46
CA PRO A 216 -35.04 1.12 -1.38
C PRO A 216 -34.82 1.50 -2.86
N THR A 217 -35.08 2.77 -3.19
CA THR A 217 -34.82 3.40 -4.48
C THR A 217 -33.34 3.46 -4.86
N ASP A 218 -32.44 3.81 -3.92
CA ASP A 218 -30.99 3.86 -4.18
C ASP A 218 -30.41 2.46 -4.39
N LEU A 219 -30.94 1.46 -3.67
CA LEU A 219 -30.52 0.07 -3.81
C LEU A 219 -30.91 -0.49 -5.18
N ALA A 220 -32.16 -0.27 -5.61
CA ALA A 220 -32.64 -0.69 -6.93
C ALA A 220 -31.83 -0.06 -8.07
N LYS A 221 -31.51 1.24 -7.95
CA LYS A 221 -30.66 1.94 -8.92
C LYS A 221 -29.27 1.32 -9.04
N ARG A 222 -28.60 1.05 -7.91
CA ARG A 222 -27.27 0.41 -7.89
C ARG A 222 -27.28 -1.01 -8.45
N ILE A 223 -28.33 -1.78 -8.18
CA ILE A 223 -28.50 -3.13 -8.74
C ILE A 223 -28.63 -3.03 -10.27
N HIS A 224 -29.46 -2.12 -10.76
CA HIS A 224 -29.66 -1.91 -12.20
C HIS A 224 -28.35 -1.50 -12.91
N GLU A 225 -27.61 -0.54 -12.34
CA GLU A 225 -26.31 -0.11 -12.87
C GLU A 225 -25.30 -1.28 -12.95
N ARG A 226 -25.25 -2.13 -11.92
CA ARG A 226 -24.40 -3.34 -11.91
C ARG A 226 -24.82 -4.36 -12.95
N GLU A 227 -26.12 -4.62 -13.11
CA GLU A 227 -26.61 -5.55 -14.12
C GLU A 227 -26.30 -5.05 -15.54
N GLN A 228 -26.44 -3.75 -15.81
CA GLN A 228 -26.09 -3.17 -17.11
C GLN A 228 -24.60 -3.32 -17.42
N TYR A 229 -23.74 -3.05 -16.43
CA TYR A 229 -22.30 -3.27 -16.55
C TYR A 229 -21.97 -4.74 -16.83
N LEU A 230 -22.54 -5.68 -16.07
CA LEU A 230 -22.29 -7.10 -16.29
C LEU A 230 -22.81 -7.57 -17.66
N LYS A 231 -23.93 -7.00 -18.17
CA LYS A 231 -24.43 -7.29 -19.51
C LYS A 231 -23.46 -6.81 -20.58
N SER A 232 -22.81 -5.66 -20.41
CA SER A 232 -21.81 -5.17 -21.36
C SER A 232 -20.54 -6.02 -21.37
N CYS A 233 -20.24 -6.72 -20.27
CA CYS A 233 -19.15 -7.71 -20.18
C CYS A 233 -19.47 -9.07 -20.83
N ASN A 234 -20.61 -9.24 -21.49
CA ASN A 234 -21.03 -10.49 -22.16
C ASN A 234 -21.06 -11.73 -21.23
N VAL A 235 -21.40 -11.55 -19.95
CA VAL A 235 -21.55 -12.65 -18.99
C VAL A 235 -23.02 -13.05 -18.81
N ARG A 236 -23.27 -14.33 -18.52
CA ARG A 236 -24.60 -14.82 -18.16
C ARG A 236 -24.92 -14.43 -16.72
N ILE A 237 -25.89 -13.55 -16.54
CA ILE A 237 -26.32 -13.07 -15.22
C ILE A 237 -27.52 -13.87 -14.74
N VAL A 238 -27.48 -14.29 -13.47
CA VAL A 238 -28.63 -14.83 -12.75
C VAL A 238 -28.85 -13.95 -11.53
N SER A 239 -29.95 -13.19 -11.54
CA SER A 239 -30.36 -12.36 -10.41
C SER A 239 -31.46 -13.08 -9.64
N ILE A 240 -31.33 -13.14 -8.32
CA ILE A 240 -32.30 -13.79 -7.42
C ILE A 240 -32.51 -12.90 -6.19
N TRP A 241 -33.75 -12.81 -5.71
CA TRP A 241 -34.02 -12.10 -4.46
C TRP A 241 -33.46 -12.87 -3.26
N GLU A 242 -32.98 -12.16 -2.24
CA GLU A 242 -32.41 -12.79 -1.03
C GLU A 242 -33.38 -13.78 -0.37
N TYR A 243 -34.67 -13.45 -0.31
CA TYR A 243 -35.70 -14.34 0.25
C TYR A 243 -35.93 -15.61 -0.61
N GLU A 244 -35.79 -15.50 -1.94
CA GLU A 244 -35.90 -16.65 -2.85
C GLU A 244 -34.64 -17.52 -2.75
N TRP A 245 -33.47 -16.89 -2.64
CA TRP A 245 -32.21 -17.57 -2.39
C TRP A 245 -32.25 -18.37 -1.09
N ASP A 246 -32.78 -17.77 -0.01
CA ASP A 246 -32.97 -18.45 1.28
C ASP A 246 -33.89 -19.66 1.18
N LYS A 247 -34.99 -19.56 0.43
CA LYS A 247 -35.86 -20.71 0.14
C LYS A 247 -35.10 -21.78 -0.66
N THR A 248 -34.35 -21.39 -1.67
CA THR A 248 -33.61 -22.30 -2.56
C THR A 248 -32.50 -23.05 -1.81
N LYS A 249 -31.79 -22.38 -0.89
CA LYS A 249 -30.83 -23.03 0.03
C LYS A 249 -31.47 -24.12 0.88
N ARG A 250 -32.75 -23.99 1.24
CA ARG A 250 -33.49 -24.97 2.05
C ARG A 250 -34.10 -26.10 1.22
N SER A 251 -34.48 -25.84 -0.03
CA SER A 251 -35.18 -26.81 -0.89
C SER A 251 -34.25 -27.62 -1.80
N SER A 252 -33.17 -27.04 -2.32
CA SER A 252 -32.30 -27.69 -3.30
C SER A 252 -31.18 -28.50 -2.65
N ALA A 253 -31.20 -29.83 -2.84
CA ALA A 253 -30.13 -30.72 -2.38
C ALA A 253 -28.76 -30.38 -2.98
N LYS A 254 -28.72 -30.00 -4.28
CA LYS A 254 -27.48 -29.61 -4.98
C LYS A 254 -26.84 -28.36 -4.37
N ILE A 255 -27.64 -27.38 -3.97
CA ILE A 255 -27.14 -26.15 -3.32
C ILE A 255 -26.70 -26.42 -1.89
N LYS A 256 -27.42 -27.27 -1.16
CA LYS A 256 -26.98 -27.72 0.17
C LYS A 256 -25.63 -28.41 0.11
N GLU A 257 -25.45 -29.31 -0.85
CA GLU A 257 -24.17 -29.98 -1.06
C GLU A 257 -23.07 -28.98 -1.41
N PHE A 258 -23.33 -28.06 -2.33
CA PHE A 258 -22.38 -26.99 -2.67
C PHE A 258 -21.98 -26.13 -1.46
N ILE A 259 -22.94 -25.69 -0.66
CA ILE A 259 -22.67 -24.92 0.57
C ILE A 259 -21.91 -25.77 1.58
N HIS A 260 -22.30 -27.04 1.74
CA HIS A 260 -21.63 -27.97 2.64
C HIS A 260 -20.16 -28.17 2.25
N GLN A 261 -19.87 -28.41 0.97
CA GLN A 261 -18.51 -28.51 0.44
C GLN A 261 -17.68 -27.26 0.72
N ILE A 262 -18.28 -26.07 0.60
CA ILE A 262 -17.60 -24.82 0.95
C ILE A 262 -17.39 -24.68 2.46
N SER A 263 -18.37 -25.08 3.27
CA SER A 263 -18.25 -25.07 4.73
C SER A 263 -17.25 -26.10 5.25
N LEU A 264 -17.07 -27.24 4.56
CA LEU A 264 -16.08 -28.27 4.92
C LEU A 264 -14.64 -27.79 4.76
N LYS A 265 -14.40 -26.81 3.88
CA LYS A 265 -13.09 -26.14 3.79
C LYS A 265 -12.72 -25.37 5.05
N ARG A 266 -13.68 -25.19 5.98
CA ARG A 266 -13.49 -24.39 7.18
C ARG A 266 -13.50 -25.22 8.45
N PRO A 267 -12.38 -25.26 9.19
CA PRO A 267 -12.34 -25.98 10.46
C PRO A 267 -13.35 -25.48 11.48
N THR A 268 -13.76 -24.19 11.39
CA THR A 268 -14.66 -23.59 12.39
C THR A 268 -16.15 -23.61 11.99
N ALA A 269 -16.49 -23.83 10.72
CA ALA A 269 -17.87 -23.62 10.21
C ALA A 269 -18.93 -24.57 10.79
N GLY A 270 -18.52 -25.70 11.39
CA GLY A 270 -19.42 -26.65 12.05
C GLY A 270 -19.69 -26.36 13.53
N PHE A 271 -18.95 -25.43 14.15
CA PHE A 271 -18.96 -25.25 15.59
C PHE A 271 -19.62 -23.92 15.98
N ARG A 272 -20.72 -24.00 16.75
CA ARG A 272 -21.31 -22.79 17.37
C ARG A 272 -20.45 -22.22 18.49
N ARG A 273 -19.70 -23.08 19.18
CA ARG A 273 -18.78 -22.71 20.26
C ARG A 273 -17.56 -23.62 20.20
N MET A 274 -16.40 -23.05 20.43
CA MET A 274 -15.12 -23.75 20.54
C MET A 274 -14.42 -23.33 21.82
N THR A 275 -13.63 -24.23 22.38
CA THR A 275 -12.80 -23.90 23.54
C THR A 275 -11.50 -23.23 23.08
N VAL A 276 -10.84 -22.50 23.98
CA VAL A 276 -9.51 -21.92 23.71
C VAL A 276 -8.52 -23.02 23.31
N SER A 277 -8.53 -24.16 24.02
CA SER A 277 -7.66 -25.31 23.69
C SER A 277 -7.90 -25.79 22.27
N SER A 278 -9.17 -25.99 21.87
CA SER A 278 -9.49 -26.45 20.52
C SER A 278 -9.00 -25.50 19.43
N ILE A 279 -9.07 -24.18 19.66
CA ILE A 279 -8.58 -23.19 18.69
C ILE A 279 -7.04 -23.18 18.67
N VAL A 280 -6.39 -23.30 19.83
CA VAL A 280 -4.93 -23.43 19.93
C VAL A 280 -4.45 -24.68 19.18
N ASP A 281 -5.14 -25.81 19.32
CA ASP A 281 -4.83 -27.04 18.58
C ASP A 281 -4.96 -26.84 17.07
N LEU A 282 -6.00 -26.12 16.62
CA LEU A 282 -6.18 -25.78 15.20
C LEU A 282 -5.11 -24.80 14.68
N ILE A 283 -4.52 -23.97 15.54
CA ILE A 283 -3.40 -23.10 15.16
C ILE A 283 -2.10 -23.92 15.09
N GLN A 284 -1.85 -24.78 16.07
CA GLN A 284 -0.62 -25.58 16.16
C GLN A 284 -0.50 -26.61 15.04
N ASN A 285 -1.61 -27.26 14.67
CA ASN A 285 -1.65 -28.24 13.58
C ASN A 285 -1.79 -27.60 12.18
N GLU A 286 -1.92 -26.28 12.12
CA GLU A 286 -2.08 -25.47 10.90
C GLU A 286 -3.34 -25.69 10.02
N PRO A 287 -4.48 -26.29 10.46
CA PRO A 287 -5.72 -26.20 9.68
C PRO A 287 -6.37 -24.81 9.72
N LEU A 288 -6.15 -24.01 10.77
CA LEU A 288 -6.69 -22.65 10.88
C LEU A 288 -5.70 -21.62 10.33
N PHE A 289 -6.13 -20.87 9.31
CA PHE A 289 -5.33 -19.79 8.72
C PHE A 289 -6.07 -18.44 8.77
N ASP A 290 -5.28 -17.35 8.82
CA ASP A 290 -5.66 -15.92 8.89
C ASP A 290 -5.49 -15.26 10.28
N PHE A 291 -6.55 -14.75 10.95
CA PHE A 291 -6.40 -13.95 12.17
C PHE A 291 -7.23 -14.43 13.36
N VAL A 292 -6.66 -14.29 14.56
CA VAL A 292 -7.34 -14.56 15.83
C VAL A 292 -7.18 -13.36 16.75
N GLN A 293 -8.30 -12.85 17.27
CA GLN A 293 -8.30 -11.85 18.32
C GLN A 293 -8.32 -12.56 19.67
N CYS A 294 -7.28 -12.31 20.47
CA CYS A 294 -7.14 -12.94 21.78
C CYS A 294 -6.34 -12.08 22.76
N ASP A 295 -6.43 -12.45 24.03
CA ASP A 295 -5.50 -12.01 25.06
C ASP A 295 -4.24 -12.88 25.01
N ILE A 296 -3.09 -12.26 25.20
CA ILE A 296 -1.80 -12.96 25.23
C ILE A 296 -0.90 -12.42 26.33
N SER A 297 -0.26 -13.31 27.07
CA SER A 297 0.66 -12.97 28.13
C SER A 297 1.96 -13.77 28.06
N VAL A 298 3.06 -13.12 28.44
CA VAL A 298 4.35 -13.78 28.66
C VAL A 298 4.39 -14.23 30.12
N PRO A 299 4.55 -15.55 30.39
CA PRO A 299 4.76 -16.07 31.74
C PRO A 299 5.99 -15.44 32.40
N ASP A 300 5.97 -15.28 33.73
CA ASP A 300 7.03 -14.58 34.47
C ASP A 300 8.42 -15.18 34.23
N GLN A 301 8.51 -16.50 34.14
CA GLN A 301 9.75 -17.23 33.86
C GLN A 301 10.38 -16.88 32.50
N LEU A 302 9.58 -16.42 31.52
CA LEU A 302 10.04 -16.07 30.18
C LEU A 302 10.28 -14.55 30.02
N LYS A 303 9.92 -13.72 31.01
CA LYS A 303 10.09 -12.26 30.92
C LYS A 303 11.55 -11.86 30.73
N HIS A 304 12.48 -12.58 31.37
CA HIS A 304 13.92 -12.33 31.18
C HIS A 304 14.36 -12.61 29.73
N HIS A 305 13.88 -13.71 29.13
CA HIS A 305 14.17 -14.05 27.74
C HIS A 305 13.69 -12.99 26.75
N PHE A 306 12.51 -12.41 27.00
CA PHE A 306 11.93 -11.36 26.17
C PHE A 306 12.19 -9.93 26.66
N SER A 307 13.18 -9.75 27.54
CA SER A 307 13.46 -8.44 28.16
C SER A 307 14.06 -7.43 27.18
N GLU A 308 14.88 -7.89 26.22
CA GLU A 308 15.45 -7.06 25.16
C GLU A 308 14.36 -6.54 24.21
N MET A 309 13.42 -7.42 23.83
CA MET A 309 12.34 -7.08 22.91
C MET A 309 11.04 -7.76 23.34
N CYS A 310 10.17 -6.97 23.98
CA CYS A 310 8.85 -7.43 24.37
C CYS A 310 8.08 -7.96 23.15
N PRO A 311 7.36 -9.10 23.25
CA PRO A 311 6.73 -9.73 22.09
C PRO A 311 5.56 -8.94 21.50
N LYS A 312 4.98 -8.00 22.27
CA LYS A 312 3.81 -7.24 21.87
C LYS A 312 4.10 -5.75 21.89
N PHE A 313 3.61 -5.06 20.87
CA PHE A 313 3.57 -3.62 20.83
C PHE A 313 2.13 -3.15 20.93
N LYS A 314 1.88 -2.14 21.75
CA LYS A 314 0.57 -1.49 21.86
C LYS A 314 0.73 0.01 21.98
N ASN A 315 -0.19 0.75 21.37
CA ASN A 315 -0.28 2.18 21.58
C ASN A 315 -1.16 2.43 22.81
N THR A 316 -0.62 3.11 23.81
CA THR A 316 -1.34 3.38 25.05
C THR A 316 -0.94 4.74 25.62
N GLU A 317 -1.80 5.29 26.48
CA GLU A 317 -1.47 6.49 27.21
C GLU A 317 -0.40 6.16 28.25
N MET A 318 0.77 6.74 28.11
CA MET A 318 1.83 6.68 29.10
C MET A 318 1.81 7.93 29.96
N LYS A 319 1.74 7.74 31.27
CA LYS A 319 1.85 8.80 32.24
C LYS A 319 3.32 8.99 32.66
N PHE A 320 3.60 10.10 33.33
CA PHE A 320 4.94 10.39 33.83
C PHE A 320 5.39 9.36 34.88
N GLU A 321 4.46 8.74 35.60
CA GLU A 321 4.77 7.72 36.61
C GLU A 321 5.15 6.37 35.98
N ASP A 322 4.76 6.12 34.72
CA ASP A 322 4.98 4.84 34.03
C ASP A 322 6.38 4.74 33.38
N ILE A 323 7.10 5.86 33.24
CA ILE A 323 8.45 5.90 32.65
C ILE A 323 9.52 5.63 33.70
N SER A 324 10.68 5.10 33.25
CA SER A 324 11.80 4.81 34.15
C SER A 324 12.30 6.06 34.86
N SER A 325 12.85 5.90 36.07
CA SER A 325 13.43 6.99 36.85
C SER A 325 14.46 7.81 36.06
N PHE A 326 15.29 7.15 35.25
CA PHE A 326 16.23 7.80 34.35
C PHE A 326 15.54 8.73 33.31
N MET A 327 14.45 8.28 32.71
CA MET A 327 13.69 9.10 31.75
C MET A 327 12.89 10.20 32.45
N GLN A 328 12.44 9.98 33.69
CA GLN A 328 11.80 11.01 34.52
C GLN A 328 12.80 12.14 34.80
N GLU A 329 14.01 11.81 35.24
CA GLU A 329 15.09 12.78 35.47
C GLU A 329 15.41 13.56 34.18
N PHE A 330 15.55 12.87 33.04
CA PHE A 330 15.79 13.52 31.76
C PHE A 330 14.68 14.52 31.37
N VAL A 331 13.41 14.16 31.57
CA VAL A 331 12.26 15.05 31.31
C VAL A 331 12.31 16.29 32.20
N GLU A 332 12.66 16.13 33.47
CA GLU A 332 12.79 17.23 34.43
C GLU A 332 13.98 18.14 34.11
N THR A 333 15.15 17.57 33.83
CA THR A 333 16.36 18.34 33.49
C THR A 333 16.20 19.15 32.20
N ASN A 334 15.47 18.62 31.22
CA ASN A 334 15.26 19.28 29.92
C ASN A 334 13.96 20.10 29.86
N TYR A 335 13.26 20.29 30.99
CA TYR A 335 12.00 21.04 31.07
C TYR A 335 10.94 20.56 30.05
N LEU A 336 10.89 19.25 29.79
CA LEU A 336 9.93 18.64 28.88
C LEU A 336 8.57 18.46 29.56
N SER A 337 7.50 18.40 28.76
CA SER A 337 6.14 18.23 29.28
C SER A 337 5.97 16.88 29.99
N LYS A 338 5.37 16.93 31.20
CA LYS A 338 4.96 15.75 31.98
C LYS A 338 3.53 15.28 31.65
N ALA A 339 2.87 15.92 30.69
CA ALA A 339 1.51 15.55 30.30
C ALA A 339 1.48 14.09 29.77
N PRO A 340 0.43 13.32 30.07
CA PRO A 340 0.26 11.99 29.50
C PRO A 340 0.31 12.03 27.97
N ARG A 341 0.96 11.04 27.38
CA ARG A 341 1.15 10.97 25.93
C ARG A 341 0.86 9.59 25.38
N GLN A 342 0.22 9.53 24.22
CA GLN A 342 0.05 8.28 23.47
C GLN A 342 1.41 7.84 22.93
N SER A 343 1.87 6.68 23.36
CA SER A 343 3.16 6.12 22.95
C SER A 343 3.01 4.65 22.57
N LEU A 344 3.75 4.24 21.54
CA LEU A 344 3.93 2.83 21.22
C LEU A 344 4.90 2.21 22.22
N ILE A 345 4.43 1.23 22.99
CA ILE A 345 5.23 0.55 24.01
C ILE A 345 5.35 -0.93 23.72
N GLY A 346 6.49 -1.51 24.12
CA GLY A 346 6.65 -2.95 24.26
C GLY A 346 5.95 -3.42 25.53
N SER A 347 5.19 -4.52 25.47
CA SER A 347 4.46 -5.07 26.61
C SER A 347 4.53 -6.60 26.64
N PHE A 348 4.59 -7.16 27.86
CA PHE A 348 4.46 -8.59 28.11
C PHE A 348 3.00 -9.07 28.10
N HIS A 349 2.04 -8.15 28.04
CA HIS A 349 0.61 -8.45 28.10
C HIS A 349 -0.14 -7.67 27.02
N GLY A 350 -0.97 -8.39 26.27
CA GLY A 350 -1.87 -7.87 25.26
C GLY A 350 -3.30 -8.32 25.53
N LYS A 351 -4.27 -7.40 25.41
CA LYS A 351 -5.69 -7.70 25.53
C LYS A 351 -6.40 -7.43 24.20
N GLY A 352 -7.20 -8.39 23.74
CA GLY A 352 -7.99 -8.31 22.52
C GLY A 352 -7.16 -7.94 21.28
N ILE A 353 -5.94 -8.48 21.16
CA ILE A 353 -5.05 -8.19 20.04
C ILE A 353 -5.33 -9.17 18.91
N LEU A 354 -5.58 -8.64 17.71
CA LEU A 354 -5.67 -9.39 16.47
C LEU A 354 -4.27 -9.86 16.05
N GLN A 355 -4.08 -11.17 16.00
CA GLN A 355 -2.81 -11.81 15.65
C GLN A 355 -2.98 -12.71 14.45
N ALA A 356 -2.05 -12.62 13.50
CA ALA A 356 -1.97 -13.57 12.40
C ALA A 356 -1.64 -14.97 12.97
N THR A 357 -2.36 -15.99 12.53
CA THR A 357 -2.21 -17.38 12.99
C THR A 357 -0.77 -17.88 12.95
N PRO A 358 0.08 -17.58 11.95
CA PRO A 358 1.47 -18.08 11.95
C PRO A 358 2.36 -17.41 13.00
N LEU A 359 2.10 -16.13 13.30
CA LEU A 359 2.80 -15.42 14.37
C LEU A 359 2.29 -15.89 15.74
N LEU A 360 0.99 -16.15 15.86
CA LEU A 360 0.40 -16.70 17.08
C LEU A 360 0.93 -18.11 17.39
N LYS A 361 1.07 -18.96 16.36
CA LYS A 361 1.74 -20.26 16.46
C LYS A 361 3.16 -20.11 17.01
N TRP A 362 3.96 -19.21 16.44
CA TRP A 362 5.31 -18.95 16.93
C TRP A 362 5.30 -18.58 18.41
N TYR A 363 4.38 -17.72 18.86
CA TYR A 363 4.26 -17.37 20.28
C TYR A 363 3.90 -18.57 21.16
N LEU A 364 2.96 -19.42 20.72
CA LEU A 364 2.58 -20.64 21.44
C LEU A 364 3.76 -21.62 21.55
N ASP A 365 4.52 -21.81 20.47
CA ASP A 365 5.72 -22.66 20.43
C ASP A 365 6.81 -22.14 21.38
N HIS A 366 6.83 -20.83 21.67
CA HIS A 366 7.75 -20.19 22.62
C HIS A 366 7.16 -20.04 24.03
N GLY A 367 6.06 -20.74 24.34
CA GLY A 367 5.49 -20.83 25.68
C GLY A 367 4.68 -19.60 26.15
N LEU A 368 4.28 -18.70 25.23
CA LEU A 368 3.36 -17.63 25.58
C LEU A 368 1.94 -18.21 25.79
N HIS A 369 1.23 -17.63 26.75
CA HIS A 369 -0.12 -18.07 27.10
C HIS A 369 -1.17 -17.24 26.35
N VAL A 370 -2.06 -17.94 25.65
CA VAL A 370 -3.22 -17.35 24.98
C VAL A 370 -4.46 -17.60 25.81
N SER A 371 -5.24 -16.55 26.06
CA SER A 371 -6.50 -16.61 26.79
C SER A 371 -7.57 -15.79 26.07
N ASP A 372 -8.83 -16.01 26.42
CA ASP A 372 -9.98 -15.22 25.96
C ASP A 372 -9.96 -14.95 24.45
N ILE A 373 -10.31 -15.97 23.64
CA ILE A 373 -10.39 -15.81 22.19
C ILE A 373 -11.75 -15.21 21.85
N GLN A 374 -11.75 -13.93 21.45
CA GLN A 374 -12.97 -13.18 21.19
C GLN A 374 -13.48 -13.30 19.74
N LEU A 375 -12.55 -13.40 18.78
CA LEU A 375 -12.87 -13.45 17.35
C LEU A 375 -11.88 -14.34 16.60
N VAL A 376 -12.40 -15.16 15.71
CA VAL A 376 -11.62 -15.91 14.72
C VAL A 376 -12.05 -15.45 13.33
N ILE A 377 -11.09 -15.03 12.53
CA ILE A 377 -11.24 -14.71 11.12
C ILE A 377 -10.48 -15.80 10.38
N GLU A 378 -11.19 -16.49 9.50
CA GLU A 378 -10.66 -17.67 8.82
C GLU A 378 -10.64 -17.44 7.30
N TYR A 379 -9.52 -17.83 6.68
CA TYR A 379 -9.32 -17.66 5.25
C TYR A 379 -8.63 -18.87 4.60
N GLU A 380 -8.96 -19.15 3.33
CA GLU A 380 -8.30 -20.18 2.52
C GLU A 380 -7.01 -19.61 1.91
N PRO A 381 -5.81 -20.00 2.37
CA PRO A 381 -4.57 -19.42 1.87
C PRO A 381 -4.41 -19.62 0.36
N ASP A 382 -4.20 -18.52 -0.37
CA ASP A 382 -3.92 -18.54 -1.81
C ASP A 382 -2.72 -17.65 -2.11
N ALA A 383 -1.91 -18.04 -3.10
CA ALA A 383 -0.70 -17.33 -3.52
C ALA A 383 -0.98 -16.44 -4.74
N CYS A 384 -2.05 -15.63 -4.68
CA CYS A 384 -2.56 -14.88 -5.83
C CYS A 384 -1.60 -13.79 -6.38
N PHE A 385 -0.60 -13.37 -5.58
CA PHE A 385 0.42 -12.39 -5.97
C PHE A 385 1.78 -13.04 -6.32
N SER A 386 1.85 -14.36 -6.44
CA SER A 386 3.07 -15.09 -6.79
C SER A 386 3.70 -14.58 -8.09
N ASN A 387 2.89 -14.38 -9.13
CA ASN A 387 3.33 -13.82 -10.42
C ASN A 387 4.00 -12.44 -10.27
N PHE A 388 3.41 -11.57 -9.46
CA PHE A 388 3.99 -10.25 -9.16
C PHE A 388 5.33 -10.39 -8.44
N GLY A 389 5.37 -11.22 -7.39
CA GLY A 389 6.56 -11.46 -6.59
C GLY A 389 7.71 -12.04 -7.42
N GLU A 390 7.41 -12.95 -8.33
CA GLU A 390 8.39 -13.55 -9.24
C GLU A 390 8.95 -12.52 -10.23
N GLN A 391 8.10 -11.70 -10.84
CA GLN A 391 8.55 -10.63 -11.76
C GLN A 391 9.47 -9.61 -11.07
N VAL A 392 9.11 -9.19 -9.85
CA VAL A 392 9.96 -8.30 -9.04
C VAL A 392 11.29 -8.99 -8.71
N SER A 393 11.24 -10.26 -8.31
CA SER A 393 12.42 -11.04 -7.94
C SER A 393 13.36 -11.28 -9.13
N ASN A 394 12.81 -11.53 -10.33
CA ASN A 394 13.58 -11.68 -11.56
C ASN A 394 14.30 -10.38 -11.93
N ALA A 395 13.59 -9.25 -11.94
CA ALA A 395 14.20 -7.94 -12.18
C ALA A 395 15.28 -7.60 -11.13
N ARG A 396 15.08 -8.02 -9.88
CA ARG A 396 16.10 -7.91 -8.80
C ARG A 396 17.35 -8.74 -9.09
N ARG A 397 17.19 -9.99 -9.56
CA ARG A 397 18.29 -10.90 -9.89
C ARG A 397 19.10 -10.37 -11.08
N GLU A 398 18.42 -9.90 -12.12
CA GLU A 398 19.07 -9.31 -13.29
C GLU A 398 19.90 -8.07 -12.93
N GLY A 399 19.39 -7.18 -12.08
CA GLY A 399 20.14 -6.00 -11.62
C GLY A 399 21.34 -6.31 -10.71
N ASN A 400 21.44 -7.53 -10.16
CA ASN A 400 22.65 -7.96 -9.45
C ASN A 400 23.73 -8.47 -10.43
N ILE A 401 23.33 -8.96 -11.61
CA ILE A 401 24.23 -9.50 -12.64
C ILE A 401 24.72 -8.38 -13.57
N ASN A 402 23.82 -7.50 -13.98
CA ASN A 402 24.12 -6.38 -14.86
C ASN A 402 24.00 -5.03 -14.13
N PRO A 403 25.09 -4.28 -13.94
CA PRO A 403 25.05 -2.93 -13.37
C PRO A 403 24.11 -1.96 -14.10
N ASP A 404 23.89 -2.16 -15.41
CA ASP A 404 22.99 -1.33 -16.21
C ASP A 404 21.51 -1.53 -15.82
N HIS A 405 21.18 -2.60 -15.10
CA HIS A 405 19.83 -2.89 -14.62
C HIS A 405 19.62 -2.47 -13.15
N GLU A 406 20.56 -1.75 -12.53
CA GLU A 406 20.49 -1.34 -11.12
C GLU A 406 19.26 -0.44 -10.82
N ILE A 407 18.93 0.51 -11.71
CA ILE A 407 17.75 1.37 -11.51
C ILE A 407 16.46 0.59 -11.68
N ILE A 408 16.38 -0.31 -12.66
CA ILE A 408 15.23 -1.19 -12.85
C ILE A 408 15.01 -2.04 -11.59
N SER A 409 16.10 -2.58 -11.04
CA SER A 409 16.11 -3.35 -9.80
C SER A 409 15.66 -2.52 -8.58
N ASN A 410 16.09 -1.26 -8.50
CA ASN A 410 15.65 -0.32 -7.46
C ASN A 410 14.18 0.12 -7.64
N ALA A 411 13.72 0.29 -8.88
CA ALA A 411 12.33 0.62 -9.21
C ALA A 411 11.41 -0.56 -8.88
N SER A 412 11.81 -1.80 -9.19
CA SER A 412 11.11 -3.03 -8.78
C SER A 412 11.04 -3.18 -7.27
N LYS A 413 12.13 -2.90 -6.56
CA LYS A 413 12.12 -2.85 -5.08
C LYS A 413 11.16 -1.78 -4.56
N LEU A 414 11.07 -0.63 -5.24
CA LEU A 414 10.14 0.43 -4.85
C LEU A 414 8.68 0.02 -5.14
N LEU A 415 8.40 -0.62 -6.28
CA LEU A 415 7.09 -1.19 -6.61
C LEU A 415 6.65 -2.20 -5.54
N GLU A 416 7.54 -3.11 -5.12
CA GLU A 416 7.25 -4.09 -4.07
C GLU A 416 6.93 -3.43 -2.72
N ASN A 417 7.75 -2.49 -2.27
CA ASN A 417 7.48 -1.79 -1.01
C ASN A 417 6.21 -0.93 -1.08
N ALA A 418 5.96 -0.33 -2.24
CA ALA A 418 4.80 0.52 -2.46
C ALA A 418 3.49 -0.28 -2.56
N SER A 419 3.51 -1.51 -3.07
CA SER A 419 2.30 -2.34 -3.17
C SER A 419 1.75 -2.62 -1.79
N PHE A 420 2.65 -3.05 -0.90
CA PHE A 420 2.38 -3.28 0.50
C PHE A 420 1.79 -2.05 1.18
N GLY A 421 2.50 -0.92 1.13
CA GLY A 421 2.06 0.32 1.77
C GLY A 421 0.72 0.81 1.23
N ARG A 422 0.45 0.57 -0.05
CA ARG A 422 -0.79 1.00 -0.69
C ARG A 422 -1.99 0.16 -0.30
N THR A 423 -1.82 -1.14 -0.08
CA THR A 423 -2.93 -1.99 0.34
C THR A 423 -3.33 -1.76 1.80
N ILE A 424 -2.38 -1.38 2.66
CA ILE A 424 -2.65 -1.01 4.07
C ILE A 424 -2.95 0.48 4.27
N THR A 425 -3.01 1.27 3.20
CA THR A 425 -3.25 2.72 3.33
C THR A 425 -4.64 2.94 3.91
N ASP A 426 -4.71 3.64 5.05
CA ASP A 426 -5.98 4.13 5.57
C ASP A 426 -6.60 5.13 4.59
N LYS A 427 -7.69 4.69 3.94
CA LYS A 427 -8.42 5.49 2.95
C LYS A 427 -9.29 6.57 3.60
N SER A 428 -9.57 6.48 4.91
CA SER A 428 -10.39 7.48 5.62
C SER A 428 -9.63 8.77 5.89
N VAL A 429 -8.31 8.67 6.10
CA VAL A 429 -7.41 9.82 6.34
C VAL A 429 -6.93 10.45 5.03
N SER A 430 -6.96 9.69 3.93
CA SER A 430 -6.66 10.23 2.61
C SER A 430 -7.81 11.13 2.14
N ARG A 431 -7.62 12.46 2.12
CA ARG A 431 -8.57 13.44 1.54
C ARG A 431 -8.91 13.19 0.05
N ARG A 432 -8.35 12.15 -0.57
CA ARG A 432 -8.62 11.75 -1.94
C ARG A 432 -9.62 10.59 -1.93
N LYS A 433 -10.89 10.90 -2.22
CA LYS A 433 -11.81 9.91 -2.81
C LYS A 433 -11.13 9.41 -4.09
N ILE A 434 -10.52 8.24 -4.04
CA ILE A 434 -10.09 7.54 -5.26
C ILE A 434 -11.40 7.06 -5.88
N LEU A 435 -11.96 7.87 -6.77
CA LEU A 435 -13.00 7.44 -7.68
C LEU A 435 -12.34 6.38 -8.57
N TRP A 436 -12.68 5.13 -8.29
CA TRP A 436 -12.48 4.05 -9.24
C TRP A 436 -13.51 4.27 -10.34
N SER A 437 -13.03 4.71 -11.51
CA SER A 437 -13.77 4.70 -12.76
C SER A 437 -13.44 3.44 -13.53
#